data_AF-A0A2D6P3R0-F1
#
_entry.id   AF-A0A2D6P3R0-F1
#
_cell.length_a   1.000
_cell.length_b   1.000
_cell.length_c   1.000
_cell.angle_alpha   90.00
_cell.angle_beta   90.00
_cell.angle_gamma   90.00
#
_symmetry.space_group_name_H-M   'P 1'
#
loop_
_entity.id
_entity.type
_entity.pdbx_description
1 polymer ?
#
loop_
_entity_poly.entity_id
_entity_poly.type
_entity_poly.pdbx_seq_one_letter_code
_entity_poly.pdbx_strand_id
1 'polypeptide(L)'
;MKLTIDSIQHINLFEKITRANVKGCFLNNQVIFVVEEGHASKAIGKNGANVKRIENMIKKKIKVVEYSKDVLKFVKNLIYPLNASEIKLNEEVIEVSADTNTKALLIGRNSKNLDHYNDIIKNYFKYEMKVK
;
A
#
# COMPACT_ATOMS: atom_id res chain seq x y z
N MET A 1 3.07 -10.37 -9.81
CA MET A 1 1.63 -10.16 -9.58
C MET A 1 0.81 -11.22 -10.31
N LYS A 2 -0.01 -12.02 -9.62
CA LYS A 2 -1.02 -12.85 -10.28
C LYS A 2 -2.32 -12.04 -10.28
N LEU A 3 -2.73 -11.53 -11.44
CA LEU A 3 -3.99 -10.80 -11.59
C LEU A 3 -5.14 -11.77 -11.39
N THR A 4 -5.83 -11.67 -10.26
CA THR A 4 -7.10 -12.37 -10.05
C THR A 4 -8.23 -11.60 -10.73
N ILE A 5 -9.33 -12.29 -11.05
CA ILE A 5 -10.55 -11.67 -11.60
C ILE A 5 -11.03 -10.55 -10.67
N ASP A 6 -11.03 -10.80 -9.35
CA ASP A 6 -11.41 -9.82 -8.34
C ASP A 6 -10.52 -8.57 -8.37
N SER A 7 -9.20 -8.76 -8.55
CA SER A 7 -8.25 -7.65 -8.63
C SER A 7 -8.53 -6.78 -9.85
N ILE A 8 -8.80 -7.39 -11.01
CA ILE A 8 -9.14 -6.67 -12.25
C ILE A 8 -10.45 -5.90 -12.10
N GLN A 9 -11.48 -6.52 -11.51
CA GLN A 9 -12.77 -5.86 -11.28
C GLN A 9 -12.63 -4.66 -10.34
N HIS A 10 -11.88 -4.81 -9.24
CA HIS A 10 -11.58 -3.72 -8.32
C HIS A 10 -10.80 -2.58 -8.97
N ILE A 11 -9.80 -2.90 -9.80
CA ILE A 11 -9.03 -1.91 -10.57
C ILE A 11 -9.98 -1.11 -11.47
N ASN A 12 -10.75 -1.80 -12.32
CA ASN A 12 -11.66 -1.15 -13.26
C ASN A 12 -12.68 -0.23 -12.56
N LEU A 13 -13.22 -0.69 -11.43
CA LEU A 13 -14.14 0.12 -10.62
C LEU A 13 -13.44 1.36 -10.06
N PHE A 14 -12.24 1.18 -9.49
CA PHE A 14 -11.45 2.24 -8.89
C PHE A 14 -11.10 3.32 -9.93
N GLU A 15 -10.58 2.93 -11.09
CA GLU A 15 -10.19 3.85 -12.16
C GLU A 15 -11.41 4.57 -12.76
N LYS A 16 -12.55 3.88 -12.91
CA LYS A 16 -13.80 4.48 -13.39
C LYS A 16 -14.28 5.60 -12.48
N ILE A 17 -14.18 5.42 -11.16
CA ILE A 17 -14.65 6.40 -10.16
C ILE A 17 -13.65 7.54 -9.99
N THR A 18 -12.38 7.20 -9.81
CA THR A 18 -11.34 8.16 -9.41
C THR A 18 -10.68 8.85 -10.60
N ARG A 19 -10.70 8.21 -11.77
CA ARG A 19 -9.87 8.56 -12.93
C ARG A 19 -8.36 8.50 -12.62
N ALA A 20 -7.94 7.95 -11.49
CA ALA A 20 -6.55 7.70 -11.16
C ALA A 20 -6.09 6.39 -11.81
N ASN A 21 -4.84 6.32 -12.27
CA ASN A 21 -4.28 5.13 -12.90
C ASN A 21 -3.73 4.24 -11.80
N VAL A 22 -4.11 2.97 -11.82
CA VAL A 22 -3.70 1.98 -10.82
C VAL A 22 -2.54 1.16 -11.36
N LYS A 23 -1.44 1.11 -10.59
CA LYS A 23 -0.29 0.23 -10.85
C LYS A 23 -0.46 -1.16 -10.27
N GLY A 24 -1.22 -1.29 -9.19
CA GLY A 24 -1.51 -2.60 -8.61
C GLY A 24 -2.62 -2.58 -7.57
N CYS A 25 -3.21 -3.75 -7.37
CA CYS A 25 -4.29 -4.01 -6.43
C CYS A 25 -3.93 -5.24 -5.60
N PHE A 26 -3.84 -5.06 -4.29
CA PHE A 26 -3.40 -6.10 -3.36
C PHE A 26 -4.51 -6.38 -2.35
N LEU A 27 -4.98 -7.62 -2.34
CA LEU A 27 -6.11 -8.05 -1.52
C LEU A 27 -5.59 -8.67 -0.22
N ASN A 28 -5.97 -8.11 0.93
CA ASN A 28 -5.77 -8.73 2.25
C ASN A 28 -6.95 -8.39 3.16
N ASN A 29 -6.77 -7.98 4.42
CA ASN A 29 -7.87 -7.52 5.27
C ASN A 29 -8.46 -6.19 4.76
N GLN A 30 -7.61 -5.30 4.24
CA GLN A 30 -7.97 -4.12 3.44
C GLN A 30 -7.48 -4.29 2.01
N VAL A 31 -8.08 -3.59 1.06
CA VAL A 31 -7.58 -3.55 -0.33
C VAL A 31 -6.61 -2.39 -0.47
N ILE A 32 -5.38 -2.68 -0.89
CA ILE A 32 -4.37 -1.65 -1.16
C ILE A 32 -4.32 -1.40 -2.66
N PHE A 33 -4.66 -0.18 -3.08
CA PHE A 33 -4.47 0.31 -4.43
C PHE A 33 -3.19 1.12 -4.49
N VAL A 34 -2.23 0.67 -5.28
CA VAL A 34 -1.05 1.45 -5.63
C VAL A 34 -1.38 2.24 -6.89
N VAL A 35 -1.31 3.57 -6.83
CA VAL A 35 -1.60 4.47 -7.95
C VAL A 35 -0.33 5.11 -8.48
N GLU A 36 -0.38 5.65 -9.69
CA GLU A 36 0.71 6.43 -10.27
C GLU A 36 1.13 7.63 -9.41
N GLU A 37 2.38 8.07 -9.56
CA GLU A 37 2.90 9.25 -8.85
C GLU A 37 2.09 10.50 -9.25
N GLY A 38 1.66 11.29 -8.27
CA GLY A 38 0.78 12.44 -8.44
C GLY A 38 -0.72 12.12 -8.49
N HIS A 39 -1.10 10.83 -8.49
CA HIS A 39 -2.50 10.43 -8.59
C HIS A 39 -3.18 10.20 -7.24
N ALA A 40 -2.46 10.25 -6.10
CA ALA A 40 -3.06 9.97 -4.80
C ALA A 40 -4.18 10.94 -4.42
N SER A 41 -4.00 12.24 -4.60
CA SER A 41 -5.03 13.24 -4.28
C SER A 41 -6.30 13.04 -5.12
N LYS A 42 -6.12 12.75 -6.42
CA LYS A 42 -7.20 12.42 -7.36
C LYS A 42 -7.93 11.14 -6.95
N ALA A 43 -7.18 10.10 -6.58
CA ALA A 43 -7.69 8.84 -6.08
C ALA A 43 -8.51 8.99 -4.78
N ILE A 44 -8.02 9.80 -3.84
CA ILE A 44 -8.68 10.03 -2.54
C ILE A 44 -9.95 10.88 -2.71
N GLY A 45 -9.88 11.92 -3.54
CA GLY A 45 -10.95 12.89 -3.76
C GLY A 45 -11.16 13.84 -2.58
N LYS A 46 -11.95 14.89 -2.79
CA LYS A 46 -12.26 15.90 -1.75
C LYS A 46 -12.82 15.22 -0.50
N ASN A 47 -12.20 15.46 0.66
CA ASN A 47 -12.60 14.88 1.96
C ASN A 47 -12.71 13.33 1.94
N GLY A 48 -11.93 12.65 1.10
CA GLY A 48 -11.94 11.20 0.96
C GLY A 48 -13.21 10.65 0.30
N ALA A 49 -13.96 11.47 -0.45
CA ALA A 49 -15.24 11.07 -1.04
C ALA A 49 -15.15 9.84 -1.94
N ASN A 50 -14.08 9.71 -2.73
CA ASN A 50 -13.89 8.56 -3.62
C ASN A 50 -13.60 7.29 -2.82
N VAL A 51 -12.73 7.39 -1.82
CA VAL A 51 -12.41 6.28 -0.91
C VAL A 51 -13.68 5.75 -0.25
N LYS A 52 -14.47 6.63 0.39
CA LYS A 52 -15.75 6.24 1.03
C LYS A 52 -16.71 5.58 0.05
N ARG A 53 -16.83 6.12 -1.16
CA ARG A 53 -17.69 5.56 -2.21
C ARG A 53 -17.26 4.15 -2.61
N ILE A 54 -15.96 3.95 -2.85
CA ILE A 54 -15.43 2.63 -3.25
C ILE A 54 -15.58 1.62 -2.11
N GLU A 55 -15.25 1.98 -0.87
CA GLU A 55 -15.45 1.12 0.32
C GLU A 55 -16.90 0.63 0.42
N ASN A 56 -17.87 1.51 0.18
CA ASN A 56 -19.29 1.16 0.20
C ASN A 56 -19.70 0.18 -0.90
N MET A 57 -19.03 0.21 -2.05
CA MET A 57 -19.31 -0.65 -3.19
C MET A 57 -18.64 -2.02 -3.05
N ILE A 58 -17.38 -2.07 -2.63
CA ILE A 58 -16.64 -3.33 -2.47
C ILE A 58 -16.81 -3.98 -1.09
N LYS A 59 -17.53 -3.31 -0.18
CA LYS A 59 -17.78 -3.75 1.22
C LYS A 59 -16.51 -4.08 2.00
N LYS A 60 -15.44 -3.32 1.75
CA LYS A 60 -14.12 -3.54 2.34
C LYS A 60 -13.36 -2.22 2.46
N LYS A 61 -12.56 -2.10 3.51
CA LYS A 61 -11.67 -0.95 3.69
C LYS A 61 -10.63 -0.89 2.58
N ILE A 62 -10.33 0.32 2.13
CA ILE A 62 -9.30 0.54 1.12
C ILE A 62 -8.22 1.49 1.61
N LYS A 63 -7.02 1.29 1.07
CA LYS A 63 -5.89 2.19 1.23
C LYS A 63 -5.37 2.57 -0.15
N VAL A 64 -5.12 3.85 -0.34
CA VAL A 64 -4.47 4.38 -1.55
C VAL A 64 -3.00 4.66 -1.21
N VAL A 65 -2.10 4.11 -2.00
CA VAL A 65 -0.64 4.28 -1.85
C VAL A 65 -0.11 4.87 -3.14
N GLU A 66 0.59 5.99 -3.05
CA GLU A 66 1.25 6.58 -4.20
C GLU A 66 2.55 5.82 -4.51
N TYR A 67 2.68 5.35 -5.75
CA TYR A 67 3.93 4.79 -6.23
C TYR A 67 5.04 5.85 -6.25
N SER A 68 6.27 5.42 -6.00
CA SER A 68 7.48 6.21 -6.14
C SER A 68 8.56 5.30 -6.69
N LYS A 69 9.44 5.81 -7.56
CA LYS A 69 10.63 5.07 -8.01
C LYS A 69 11.69 4.95 -6.91
N ASP A 70 11.72 5.90 -5.98
CA ASP A 70 12.51 5.79 -4.75
C ASP A 70 11.78 4.84 -3.79
N VAL A 71 12.42 3.72 -3.48
CA VAL A 71 11.90 2.66 -2.60
C VAL A 71 11.66 3.16 -1.18
N LEU A 72 12.50 4.06 -0.65
CA LEU A 72 12.35 4.55 0.72
C LEU A 72 11.09 5.42 0.83
N LYS A 73 10.86 6.28 -0.16
CA LYS A 73 9.61 7.04 -0.30
C LYS A 73 8.40 6.11 -0.51
N PHE A 74 8.53 5.07 -1.32
CA PHE A 74 7.45 4.09 -1.52
C PHE A 74 7.08 3.36 -0.23
N VAL A 75 8.06 2.87 0.54
CA VAL A 75 7.80 2.20 1.83
C VAL A 75 7.18 3.16 2.82
N LYS A 76 7.65 4.41 2.89
CA LYS A 76 7.02 5.45 3.72
C LYS A 76 5.54 5.64 3.38
N ASN A 77 5.21 5.73 2.10
CA ASN A 77 3.82 5.82 1.64
C ASN A 77 3.03 4.54 1.98
N LEU A 78 3.66 3.38 1.84
CA LEU A 78 3.04 2.08 2.08
C LEU A 78 2.71 1.84 3.55
N ILE A 79 3.50 2.35 4.50
CA ILE A 79 3.25 2.16 5.94
C ILE A 79 2.37 3.26 6.56
N TYR A 80 2.24 4.43 5.92
CA TYR A 80 1.39 5.52 6.40
C TYR A 80 -0.04 5.04 6.75
N PRO A 81 -0.65 5.42 7.89
CA PRO A 81 -0.25 6.51 8.80
C PRO A 81 0.75 6.12 9.88
N LEU A 82 1.30 4.89 9.86
CA LEU A 82 2.36 4.51 10.78
C LEU A 82 3.63 5.30 10.46
N ASN A 83 4.32 5.77 11.50
CA ASN A 83 5.54 6.53 11.37
C ASN A 83 6.73 5.70 11.84
N ALA A 84 7.67 5.45 10.94
CA ALA A 84 8.98 4.93 11.30
C ALA A 84 9.86 6.06 11.82
N SER A 85 10.71 5.78 12.82
CA SER A 85 11.77 6.69 13.24
C SER A 85 12.89 6.72 12.20
N GLU A 86 13.11 5.62 11.48
CA GLU A 86 14.13 5.50 10.45
C GLU A 86 13.75 4.45 9.39
N ILE A 87 14.03 4.73 8.12
CA ILE A 87 13.94 3.77 7.02
C ILE A 87 15.26 3.85 6.24
N LYS A 88 16.00 2.74 6.17
CA LYS A 88 17.27 2.64 5.44
C LYS A 88 17.25 1.47 4.47
N LEU A 89 17.94 1.63 3.34
CA LEU A 89 18.23 0.53 2.43
C LEU A 89 19.67 0.09 2.69
N ASN A 90 19.84 -1.18 3.04
CA ASN A 90 21.13 -1.83 3.15
C ASN A 90 21.16 -3.05 2.23
N GLU A 91 21.98 -3.00 1.18
CA GLU A 91 21.98 -3.98 0.09
C GLU A 91 20.57 -4.19 -0.49
N GLU A 92 19.96 -5.35 -0.24
CA GLU A 92 18.61 -5.68 -0.70
C GLU A 92 17.54 -5.61 0.41
N VAL A 93 17.91 -5.14 1.60
CA VAL A 93 17.04 -5.11 2.78
C VAL A 93 16.67 -3.68 3.15
N ILE A 94 15.37 -3.42 3.26
CA ILE A 94 14.81 -2.16 3.76
C ILE A 94 14.59 -2.32 5.27
N GLU A 95 15.43 -1.69 6.06
CA GLU A 95 15.36 -1.72 7.51
C GLU A 95 14.45 -0.59 8.00
N VAL A 96 13.37 -0.96 8.71
CA VAL A 96 12.39 -0.03 9.26
C VAL A 96 12.47 -0.08 10.79
N SER A 97 12.88 1.03 11.39
CA SER A 97 12.93 1.21 12.85
C SER A 97 11.75 2.07 13.29
N ALA A 98 11.10 1.71 14.39
CA ALA A 98 10.00 2.47 14.98
C ALA A 98 9.89 2.21 16.50
N ASP A 99 8.92 2.84 17.18
CA ASP A 99 8.61 2.47 18.57
C ASP A 99 7.97 1.07 18.66
N THR A 100 7.96 0.48 19.86
CA THR A 100 7.45 -0.88 20.11
C THR A 100 6.02 -1.09 19.60
N ASN A 101 5.14 -0.10 19.78
CA ASN A 101 3.74 -0.21 19.36
C ASN A 101 3.62 -0.24 17.84
N THR A 102 4.37 0.62 17.16
CA THR A 102 4.41 0.72 15.71
C THR A 102 5.04 -0.52 15.10
N LYS A 103 6.13 -1.05 15.68
CA LYS A 103 6.71 -2.33 15.24
C LYS A 103 5.67 -3.46 15.30
N ALA A 104 4.93 -3.57 16.40
CA ALA A 104 3.89 -4.58 16.55
C ALA A 104 2.78 -4.44 15.48
N LEU A 105 2.39 -3.22 15.13
CA LEU A 105 1.41 -2.94 14.07
C LEU A 105 1.96 -3.24 12.67
N LEU A 106 3.24 -2.95 12.40
CA LEU A 106 3.91 -3.24 11.14
C LEU A 106 4.05 -4.75 10.91
N ILE A 107 4.40 -5.51 11.95
CA ILE A 107 4.53 -6.97 11.88
C ILE A 107 3.16 -7.63 11.78
N GLY A 108 2.22 -7.23 12.65
CA GLY A 108 0.90 -7.84 12.76
C GLY A 108 0.94 -9.27 13.33
N ARG A 109 -0.25 -9.85 13.54
CA ARG A 109 -0.37 -11.22 14.07
C ARG A 109 0.23 -12.22 13.06
N ASN A 110 1.11 -13.10 13.52
CA ASN A 110 1.79 -14.11 12.70
C ASN A 110 2.51 -13.50 11.47
N SER A 111 3.11 -12.32 11.63
CA SER A 111 3.80 -11.58 10.56
C SER A 111 2.94 -11.19 9.36
N LYS A 112 1.62 -11.36 9.43
CA LYS A 112 0.70 -11.19 8.29
C LYS A 112 0.77 -9.80 7.63
N ASN A 113 1.03 -8.75 8.41
CA ASN A 113 1.15 -7.40 7.85
C ASN A 113 2.50 -7.22 7.15
N LEU A 114 3.59 -7.67 7.79
CA LEU A 114 4.94 -7.60 7.22
C LEU A 114 5.04 -8.41 5.92
N ASP A 115 4.51 -9.63 5.90
CA ASP A 115 4.48 -10.48 4.71
C ASP A 115 3.72 -9.78 3.58
N HIS A 116 2.57 -9.17 3.89
CA HIS A 116 1.79 -8.44 2.90
C HIS A 116 2.51 -7.20 2.37
N TYR A 117 3.22 -6.45 3.22
CA TYR A 117 4.06 -5.35 2.76
C TYR A 117 5.19 -5.83 1.86
N ASN A 118 5.83 -6.95 2.22
CA ASN A 118 6.88 -7.56 1.41
C ASN A 118 6.36 -8.06 0.05
N ASP A 119 5.19 -8.66 0.00
CA ASP A 119 4.55 -9.04 -1.26
C ASP A 119 4.37 -7.80 -2.16
N ILE A 120 3.88 -6.70 -1.60
CA ILE A 120 3.67 -5.45 -2.35
C ILE A 120 5.01 -4.89 -2.85
N ILE A 121 6.01 -4.80 -1.98
CA ILE A 121 7.35 -4.28 -2.33
C ILE A 121 7.97 -5.13 -3.44
N LYS A 122 7.93 -6.45 -3.32
CA LYS A 122 8.48 -7.41 -4.29
C LYS A 122 7.82 -7.35 -5.67
N ASN A 123 6.62 -6.78 -5.78
CA ASN A 123 5.97 -6.55 -7.08
C ASN A 123 6.56 -5.36 -7.85
N TYR A 124 7.31 -4.47 -7.19
CA TYR A 124 7.87 -3.26 -7.81
C TYR A 124 9.39 -3.17 -7.69
N PHE A 125 9.97 -3.82 -6.68
CA PHE A 125 11.38 -3.75 -6.34
C PHE A 125 11.92 -5.15 -6.00
N LYS A 126 13.23 -5.33 -6.07
CA LYS A 126 13.92 -6.57 -5.65
C LYS A 126 14.36 -6.52 -4.18
N TYR A 127 13.56 -5.89 -3.33
CA TYR A 127 13.93 -5.61 -1.94
C TYR A 127 12.97 -6.25 -0.95
N GLU A 128 13.45 -6.47 0.27
CA GLU A 128 12.66 -7.00 1.38
C GLU A 128 12.72 -6.07 2.59
N MET A 129 11.55 -5.75 3.14
CA MET A 129 11.41 -5.01 4.38
C MET A 129 11.61 -5.91 5.59
N LYS A 130 12.41 -5.42 6.55
CA LYS A 130 12.53 -5.96 7.91
C LYS A 130 12.25 -4.88 8.94
N VAL A 131 11.54 -5.24 10.00
CA VAL A 131 11.28 -4.36 11.13
C VAL A 131 12.33 -4.63 12.20
N LYS A 132 13.14 -3.61 12.52
CA LYS A 132 14.14 -3.66 13.60
C LYS A 132 13.56 -3.10 14.88
#